data_AF-A0A0D0C0D2-F1
#
_entry.id   AF-A0A0D0C0D2-F1
#
_cell.length_a   1.000
_cell.length_b   1.000
_cell.length_c   1.000
_cell.angle_alpha   90.00
_cell.angle_beta   90.00
_cell.angle_gamma   90.00
#
_symmetry.space_group_name_H-M   'P 1'
#
loop_
_entity.id
_entity.type
_entity.pdbx_description
1 polymer ?
#
loop_
_entity_poly.entity_id
_entity_poly.type
_entity_poly.pdbx_seq_one_letter_code
_entity_poly.pdbx_strand_id
1 'polypeptide(L)'
;MIYISRMHALRIPFSQVLCDAIFIPHPEDKRRVCDWLRTKDLTWDFMLQYKARWLWLHVRHTIPPPELLYPIVHEVFQKYGPLKDAKTNLPLFTASTWKTVKNILDLIRNGYLSDPPGISLFSCIGLDYQAGALRIWRCIRGTNMTEGGTHTHLRPRMPSQGTSIRHMVASLLDFVLVHNLHVGTFNSSGKKFCGHDYIWLTNEIQELEITIANHYPEFEPSPLTWVNGNLYQPTNEVLGVLPLPSSVLEMAGIQPFVPGLDNKKKQGFLAQLQGTRKAVLPVHTVQDWTELSPGAVKIWNRHVETMPDAYYKLTEQLLQYAHGDWERNGNLRQSLSLAFDVTDSIKKKTRDAKCSDFVTHPVEAPLHPHQVTQGFIELPDDSTAR
;
A
#
# COMPACT_ATOMS: atom_id res chain seq x y z
N MET A 1 -13.42 -6.95 -6.39
CA MET A 1 -12.11 -7.64 -6.22
C MET A 1 -12.40 -9.13 -6.05
N ILE A 2 -11.75 -10.02 -6.81
CA ILE A 2 -11.91 -11.48 -6.63
C ILE A 2 -11.29 -11.86 -5.29
N TYR A 3 -12.11 -12.29 -4.34
CA TYR A 3 -11.62 -12.83 -3.07
C TYR A 3 -11.31 -14.31 -3.24
N ILE A 4 -10.05 -14.67 -3.01
CA ILE A 4 -9.58 -16.05 -2.94
C ILE A 4 -8.89 -16.22 -1.59
N SER A 5 -9.20 -17.32 -0.90
CA SER A 5 -8.61 -17.64 0.40
C SER A 5 -7.08 -17.54 0.33
N ARG A 6 -6.48 -16.88 1.34
CA ARG A 6 -5.02 -16.70 1.41
C ARG A 6 -4.28 -18.04 1.50
N MET A 7 -4.97 -19.07 2.01
CA MET A 7 -4.46 -20.43 2.22
C MET A 7 -4.61 -21.33 0.99
N HIS A 8 -5.38 -20.91 -0.01
CA HIS A 8 -5.57 -21.71 -1.22
C HIS A 8 -4.27 -21.75 -2.02
N ALA A 9 -3.73 -22.94 -2.27
CA ALA A 9 -2.43 -23.09 -2.92
C ALA A 9 -2.37 -22.46 -4.32
N LEU A 10 -3.43 -22.61 -5.11
CA LEU A 10 -3.48 -22.07 -6.49
C LEU A 10 -3.68 -20.55 -6.59
N ARG A 11 -3.80 -19.82 -5.48
CA ARG A 11 -4.02 -18.36 -5.48
C ARG A 11 -2.92 -17.60 -6.22
N ILE A 12 -1.65 -17.90 -5.92
CA ILE A 12 -0.50 -17.19 -6.52
C ILE A 12 -0.38 -17.52 -8.02
N PRO A 13 -0.36 -18.81 -8.43
CA PRO A 13 -0.33 -19.18 -9.85
C PRO A 13 -1.47 -18.57 -10.66
N PHE A 14 -2.70 -18.61 -10.12
CA PHE A 14 -3.85 -17.96 -10.73
C PHE A 14 -3.64 -16.46 -10.93
N SER A 15 -3.17 -15.76 -9.88
CA SER A 15 -2.95 -14.31 -9.94
C SER A 15 -1.89 -13.94 -10.98
N GLN A 16 -0.84 -14.75 -11.10
CA GLN A 16 0.21 -14.56 -12.11
C GLN A 16 -0.34 -14.76 -13.53
N VAL A 17 -1.05 -15.85 -13.78
CA VAL A 17 -1.62 -16.13 -15.11
C VAL A 17 -2.67 -15.10 -15.51
N LEU A 18 -3.51 -14.67 -14.57
CA LEU A 18 -4.47 -13.60 -14.81
C LEU A 18 -3.76 -12.27 -15.14
N CYS A 19 -2.68 -11.95 -14.44
CA CYS A 19 -1.84 -10.79 -14.72
C CYS A 19 -1.24 -10.86 -16.12
N ASP A 20 -0.65 -12.01 -16.49
CA ASP A 20 -0.04 -12.26 -17.81
C ASP A 20 -1.09 -12.19 -18.94
N ALA A 21 -2.34 -12.60 -18.67
CA ALA A 21 -3.44 -12.51 -19.61
C ALA A 21 -3.93 -11.08 -19.85
N ILE A 22 -3.86 -10.21 -18.82
CA ILE A 22 -4.37 -8.83 -18.88
C ILE A 22 -3.30 -7.88 -19.42
N PHE A 23 -2.05 -8.05 -19.00
CA PHE A 23 -0.98 -7.09 -19.28
C PHE A 23 0.00 -7.65 -20.31
N ILE A 24 -0.16 -7.26 -21.57
CA ILE A 24 0.69 -7.72 -22.67
C ILE A 24 1.93 -6.83 -22.76
N PRO A 25 3.15 -7.37 -22.56
CA PRO A 25 4.37 -6.59 -22.63
C PRO A 25 4.61 -6.01 -24.03
N HIS A 26 5.12 -4.78 -24.09
CA HIS A 26 5.56 -4.17 -25.35
C HIS A 26 6.74 -4.98 -25.92
N PRO A 27 6.69 -5.41 -27.19
CA PRO A 27 7.63 -6.38 -27.76
C PRO A 27 9.06 -5.85 -27.76
N GLU A 28 9.27 -4.59 -28.15
CA GLU A 28 10.62 -3.99 -28.16
C GLU A 28 11.23 -3.87 -26.77
N ASP A 29 10.47 -3.41 -25.78
CA ASP A 29 10.96 -3.23 -24.41
C ASP A 29 11.29 -4.59 -23.80
N LYS A 30 10.39 -5.58 -23.98
CA LYS A 30 10.63 -6.98 -23.57
C LYS A 30 11.90 -7.53 -24.21
N ARG A 31 12.12 -7.29 -25.51
CA ARG A 31 13.33 -7.71 -26.21
C ARG A 31 14.59 -7.08 -25.60
N ARG A 32 14.62 -5.76 -25.40
CA ARG A 32 15.77 -5.05 -24.79
C ARG A 32 16.09 -5.57 -23.39
N VAL A 33 15.06 -5.77 -22.56
CA VAL A 33 15.22 -6.35 -21.22
C VAL A 33 15.76 -7.78 -21.29
N CYS A 34 15.20 -8.63 -22.16
CA CYS A 34 15.70 -9.99 -22.35
C CYS A 34 17.16 -10.02 -22.83
N ASP A 35 17.54 -9.13 -23.76
CA ASP A 35 18.91 -9.02 -24.25
C ASP A 35 19.88 -8.65 -23.11
N TRP A 36 19.50 -7.70 -22.25
CA TRP A 36 20.29 -7.36 -21.06
C TRP A 36 20.37 -8.51 -20.04
N LEU A 37 19.25 -9.19 -19.77
CA LEU A 37 19.21 -10.30 -18.82
C LEU A 37 20.14 -11.46 -19.22
N ARG A 38 20.28 -11.74 -20.52
CA ARG A 38 21.24 -12.74 -21.01
C ARG A 38 22.69 -12.40 -20.64
N THR A 39 23.06 -11.13 -20.58
CA THR A 39 24.41 -10.70 -20.14
C THR A 39 24.68 -11.00 -18.66
N LYS A 40 23.62 -11.27 -17.88
CA LYS A 40 23.67 -11.57 -16.44
C LYS A 40 23.32 -13.03 -16.13
N ASP A 41 23.15 -13.87 -17.15
CA ASP A 41 22.69 -15.26 -17.02
C ASP A 41 21.33 -15.36 -16.28
N LEU A 42 20.43 -14.41 -16.56
CA LEU A 42 19.08 -14.37 -15.99
C LEU A 42 18.02 -14.56 -17.08
N THR A 43 16.86 -15.10 -16.69
CA THR A 43 15.72 -15.30 -17.61
C THR A 43 14.55 -14.39 -17.26
N TRP A 44 13.68 -14.15 -18.25
CA TRP A 44 12.44 -13.40 -18.06
C TRP A 44 11.56 -14.02 -16.99
N ASP A 45 11.35 -15.34 -17.03
CA ASP A 45 10.49 -16.05 -16.07
C ASP A 45 11.06 -15.99 -14.65
N PHE A 46 12.38 -16.07 -14.49
CA PHE A 46 13.03 -15.86 -13.19
C PHE A 46 12.76 -14.45 -12.66
N MET A 47 12.94 -13.43 -13.50
CA MET A 47 12.68 -12.05 -13.11
C MET A 47 11.20 -11.80 -12.80
N LEU A 48 10.29 -12.38 -13.56
CA LEU A 48 8.86 -12.29 -13.31
C LEU A 48 8.45 -12.96 -11.98
N GLN A 49 9.14 -14.03 -11.58
CA GLN A 49 8.87 -14.73 -10.32
C GLN A 49 9.42 -13.99 -9.10
N TYR A 50 10.66 -13.48 -9.17
CA TYR A 50 11.38 -12.97 -7.99
C TYR A 50 11.56 -11.45 -7.98
N LYS A 51 11.53 -10.79 -9.14
CA LYS A 51 11.82 -9.34 -9.31
C LYS A 51 10.82 -8.66 -10.26
N ALA A 52 9.54 -9.06 -10.21
CA ALA A 52 8.49 -8.57 -11.11
C ALA A 52 8.42 -7.03 -11.16
N ARG A 53 8.55 -6.36 -10.00
CA ARG A 53 8.52 -4.89 -9.92
C ARG A 53 9.61 -4.23 -10.76
N TRP A 54 10.82 -4.78 -10.75
CA TRP A 54 11.92 -4.26 -11.54
C TRP A 54 11.67 -4.49 -13.03
N LEU A 55 11.13 -5.65 -13.40
CA LEU A 55 10.83 -5.98 -14.79
C LEU A 55 9.75 -5.06 -15.36
N TRP A 56 8.66 -4.84 -14.63
CA TRP A 56 7.56 -3.95 -15.06
C TRP A 56 7.92 -2.46 -15.04
N LEU A 57 9.01 -2.08 -14.36
CA LEU A 57 9.55 -0.73 -14.43
C LEU A 57 10.20 -0.43 -15.79
N HIS A 58 10.73 -1.46 -16.46
CA HIS A 58 11.48 -1.34 -17.71
C HIS A 58 10.69 -1.75 -18.95
N VAL A 59 9.45 -2.24 -18.77
CA VAL A 59 8.63 -2.76 -19.86
C VAL A 59 7.23 -2.15 -19.82
N ARG A 60 6.91 -1.35 -20.85
CA ARG A 60 5.53 -0.92 -21.09
C ARG A 60 4.65 -2.15 -21.34
N HIS A 61 3.38 -2.04 -20.98
CA HIS A 61 2.42 -3.11 -21.20
C HIS A 61 1.08 -2.53 -21.63
N THR A 62 0.35 -3.26 -22.47
CA THR A 62 -0.93 -2.86 -23.02
C THR A 62 -2.01 -3.82 -22.54
N ILE A 63 -3.16 -3.29 -22.16
CA ILE A 63 -4.36 -4.07 -21.92
C ILE A 63 -5.13 -4.12 -23.25
N PRO A 64 -5.23 -5.31 -23.88
CA PRO A 64 -5.82 -5.46 -25.20
C PRO A 64 -7.31 -5.07 -25.23
N PRO A 65 -7.86 -4.81 -26.43
CA PRO A 65 -9.28 -4.50 -26.61
C PRO A 65 -10.18 -5.71 -26.23
N PRO A 66 -11.48 -5.48 -25.96
CA PRO A 66 -12.39 -6.51 -25.43
C PRO A 66 -12.42 -7.81 -26.21
N GLU A 67 -12.34 -7.73 -27.54
CA GLU A 67 -12.44 -8.86 -28.47
C GLU A 67 -11.29 -9.85 -28.27
N LEU A 68 -10.12 -9.34 -27.87
CA LEU A 68 -8.92 -10.12 -27.59
C LEU A 68 -8.80 -10.47 -26.10
N LEU A 69 -9.15 -9.54 -25.21
CA LEU A 69 -9.01 -9.71 -23.77
C LEU A 69 -10.02 -10.72 -23.21
N TYR A 70 -11.28 -10.64 -23.65
CA TYR A 70 -12.37 -11.44 -23.09
C TYR A 70 -12.12 -12.95 -23.23
N PRO A 71 -11.78 -13.50 -24.43
CA PRO A 71 -11.60 -14.95 -24.58
C PRO A 71 -10.46 -15.49 -23.71
N ILE A 72 -9.36 -14.74 -23.60
CA ILE A 72 -8.18 -15.15 -22.83
C ILE A 72 -8.52 -15.19 -21.34
N VAL A 73 -9.10 -14.11 -20.80
CA VAL A 73 -9.44 -14.02 -19.37
C VAL A 73 -10.55 -15.01 -19.01
N HIS A 74 -11.55 -15.20 -19.88
CA HIS A 74 -12.59 -16.20 -19.70
C HIS A 74 -12.02 -17.61 -19.62
N GLU A 75 -11.07 -17.97 -20.50
CA GLU A 75 -10.40 -19.27 -20.46
C GLU A 75 -9.61 -19.48 -19.16
N VAL A 76 -8.89 -18.46 -18.69
CA VAL A 76 -8.19 -18.50 -17.40
C VAL A 76 -9.17 -18.80 -16.27
N PHE A 77 -10.31 -18.11 -16.22
CA PHE A 77 -11.34 -18.34 -15.20
C PHE A 77 -11.96 -19.74 -15.28
N GLN A 78 -12.30 -20.21 -16.47
CA GLN A 78 -12.89 -21.54 -16.68
C GLN A 78 -11.95 -22.65 -16.27
N LYS A 79 -10.65 -22.52 -16.58
CA LYS A 79 -9.68 -23.56 -16.26
C LYS A 79 -9.21 -23.54 -14.82
N TYR A 80 -9.02 -22.36 -14.21
CA TYR A 80 -8.56 -22.26 -12.82
C TYR A 80 -9.68 -22.40 -11.79
N GLY A 81 -10.88 -21.90 -12.09
CA GLY A 81 -11.98 -21.84 -11.12
C GLY A 81 -12.36 -23.20 -10.49
N PRO A 82 -12.46 -24.28 -11.28
CA PRO A 82 -12.77 -25.61 -10.77
C PRO A 82 -11.60 -26.33 -10.06
N LEU A 83 -10.36 -25.84 -10.21
CA LEU A 83 -9.19 -26.53 -9.66
C LEU A 83 -9.25 -26.55 -8.14
N LYS A 84 -8.96 -27.71 -7.57
CA LYS A 84 -9.10 -27.96 -6.14
C LYS A 84 -7.76 -27.80 -5.41
N ASP A 85 -7.85 -27.28 -4.20
CA ASP A 85 -6.73 -27.26 -3.26
C ASP A 85 -6.47 -28.68 -2.70
N ALA A 86 -5.20 -29.10 -2.64
CA ALA A 86 -4.85 -30.48 -2.27
C ALA A 86 -5.22 -30.84 -0.83
N LYS A 87 -5.16 -29.86 0.10
CA LYS A 87 -5.51 -30.08 1.52
C LYS A 87 -7.01 -30.01 1.76
N THR A 88 -7.65 -28.95 1.28
CA THR A 88 -9.06 -28.69 1.60
C THR A 88 -10.04 -29.34 0.62
N ASN A 89 -9.56 -29.78 -0.55
CA ASN A 89 -10.36 -30.31 -1.66
C ASN A 89 -11.47 -29.35 -2.14
N LEU A 90 -11.37 -28.07 -1.78
CA LEU A 90 -12.30 -27.02 -2.20
C LEU A 90 -11.83 -26.42 -3.53
N PRO A 91 -12.75 -26.03 -4.42
CA PRO A 91 -12.41 -25.36 -5.66
C PRO A 91 -11.87 -23.94 -5.40
N LEU A 92 -11.04 -23.44 -6.32
CA LEU A 92 -10.50 -22.09 -6.28
C LEU A 92 -11.61 -21.04 -6.26
N PHE A 93 -12.67 -21.25 -7.04
CA PHE A 93 -13.82 -20.35 -7.10
C PHE A 93 -15.02 -20.95 -6.39
N THR A 94 -15.50 -20.22 -5.38
CA THR A 94 -16.80 -20.46 -4.75
C THR A 94 -17.93 -19.82 -5.56
N ALA A 95 -19.19 -20.09 -5.20
CA ALA A 95 -20.36 -19.49 -5.86
C ALA A 95 -20.31 -17.94 -5.87
N SER A 96 -19.84 -17.32 -4.78
CA SER A 96 -19.64 -15.87 -4.71
C SER A 96 -18.52 -15.38 -5.62
N THR A 97 -17.45 -16.16 -5.76
CA THR A 97 -16.34 -15.84 -6.66
C THR A 97 -16.79 -15.88 -8.11
N TRP A 98 -17.60 -16.86 -8.50
CA TRP A 98 -18.19 -16.93 -9.85
C TRP A 98 -19.08 -15.73 -10.18
N LYS A 99 -19.85 -15.21 -9.21
CA LYS A 99 -20.61 -13.96 -9.39
C LYS A 99 -19.69 -12.76 -9.66
N THR A 100 -18.57 -12.67 -8.95
CA THR A 100 -17.57 -11.60 -9.15
C THR A 100 -16.87 -11.73 -10.49
N VAL A 101 -16.52 -12.96 -10.89
CA VAL A 101 -15.93 -13.29 -12.19
C VAL A 101 -16.85 -12.87 -13.33
N LYS A 102 -18.16 -13.15 -13.22
CA LYS A 102 -19.15 -12.70 -14.21
C LYS A 102 -19.12 -11.17 -14.36
N ASN A 103 -19.14 -10.43 -13.26
CA ASN A 103 -19.07 -8.97 -13.30
C ASN A 103 -17.78 -8.47 -13.97
N ILE A 104 -16.63 -9.11 -13.70
CA ILE A 104 -15.35 -8.75 -14.34
C ILE A 104 -15.39 -9.00 -15.85
N LEU A 105 -15.95 -10.13 -16.26
CA LEU A 105 -16.12 -10.46 -17.68
C LEU A 105 -17.06 -9.47 -18.37
N ASP A 106 -18.10 -9.00 -17.69
CA ASP A 106 -18.99 -7.95 -18.21
C ASP A 106 -18.26 -6.59 -18.32
N LEU A 107 -17.41 -6.23 -17.35
CA LEU A 107 -16.56 -5.03 -17.45
C LEU A 107 -15.58 -5.10 -18.62
N ILE A 108 -14.97 -6.27 -18.86
CA ILE A 108 -14.09 -6.49 -20.01
C ILE A 108 -14.88 -6.39 -21.31
N ARG A 109 -16.05 -7.04 -21.38
CA ARG A 109 -16.91 -7.03 -22.58
C ARG A 109 -17.31 -5.60 -22.96
N ASN A 110 -17.52 -4.73 -21.97
CA ASN A 110 -17.88 -3.33 -22.18
C ASN A 110 -16.67 -2.40 -22.43
N GLY A 111 -15.44 -2.92 -22.48
CA GLY A 111 -14.24 -2.11 -22.75
C GLY A 111 -13.73 -1.28 -21.58
N TYR A 112 -14.27 -1.42 -20.38
CA TYR A 112 -13.84 -0.61 -19.23
C TYR A 112 -12.48 -0.98 -18.66
N LEU A 113 -11.95 -2.16 -19.01
CA LEU A 113 -10.61 -2.58 -18.58
C LEU A 113 -9.54 -2.31 -19.65
N SER A 114 -9.93 -2.27 -20.92
CA SER A 114 -9.02 -2.10 -22.06
C SER A 114 -8.43 -0.70 -22.10
N ASP A 115 -7.24 -0.58 -22.65
CA ASP A 115 -6.64 0.74 -22.84
C ASP A 115 -7.38 1.53 -23.92
N PRO A 116 -7.59 2.84 -23.71
CA PRO A 116 -8.16 3.70 -24.74
C PRO A 116 -7.18 3.82 -25.93
N PRO A 117 -7.66 3.68 -27.17
CA PRO A 117 -6.81 3.77 -28.35
C PRO A 117 -6.22 5.18 -28.50
N GLY A 118 -4.95 5.26 -28.90
CA GLY A 118 -4.27 6.52 -29.19
C GLY A 118 -3.80 7.32 -27.96
N ILE A 119 -4.04 6.85 -26.73
CA ILE A 119 -3.58 7.52 -25.51
C ILE A 119 -2.26 6.90 -25.05
N SER A 120 -1.23 7.72 -24.90
CA SER A 120 0.05 7.28 -24.35
C SER A 120 -0.03 7.19 -22.83
N LEU A 121 -0.18 5.98 -22.32
CA LEU A 121 -0.30 5.72 -20.87
C LEU A 121 1.06 5.62 -20.15
N PHE A 122 2.18 5.76 -20.88
CA PHE A 122 3.52 5.65 -20.33
C PHE A 122 4.38 6.84 -20.76
N SER A 123 5.13 7.38 -19.82
CA SER A 123 6.19 8.35 -20.06
C SER A 123 7.54 7.80 -19.63
N CYS A 124 8.58 8.04 -20.43
CA CYS A 124 9.95 7.72 -20.05
C CYS A 124 10.42 8.76 -19.00
N ILE A 125 10.85 8.30 -17.83
CA ILE A 125 11.30 9.18 -16.74
C ILE A 125 12.81 9.17 -16.52
N GLY A 126 13.53 8.26 -17.19
CA GLY A 126 14.98 8.16 -17.06
C GLY A 126 15.54 6.88 -17.67
N LEU A 127 16.85 6.70 -17.52
CA LEU A 127 17.58 5.51 -17.94
C LEU A 127 18.24 4.84 -16.73
N ASP A 128 18.13 3.52 -16.64
CA ASP A 128 18.87 2.72 -15.67
C ASP A 128 20.24 2.35 -16.24
N TYR A 129 21.25 3.17 -15.94
CA TYR A 129 22.62 2.96 -16.40
C TYR A 129 23.27 1.69 -15.81
N GLN A 130 22.82 1.23 -14.64
CA GLN A 130 23.30 -0.04 -14.06
C GLN A 130 22.75 -1.24 -14.85
N ALA A 131 21.58 -1.05 -15.46
CA ALA A 131 20.95 -2.02 -16.33
C ALA A 131 21.20 -1.77 -17.82
N GLY A 132 22.36 -1.24 -18.20
CA GLY A 132 22.70 -1.05 -19.62
C GLY A 132 21.88 0.04 -20.31
N ALA A 133 21.52 1.10 -19.56
CA ALA A 133 20.72 2.23 -20.01
C ALA A 133 19.31 1.85 -20.49
N LEU A 134 18.69 0.84 -19.87
CA LEU A 134 17.29 0.52 -20.10
C LEU A 134 16.38 1.68 -19.69
N ARG A 135 15.30 1.91 -20.45
CA ARG A 135 14.34 2.99 -20.15
C ARG A 135 13.53 2.64 -18.90
N ILE A 136 13.36 3.64 -18.03
CA ILE A 136 12.49 3.58 -16.86
C ILE A 136 11.16 4.25 -17.25
N TRP A 137 10.08 3.47 -17.17
CA TRP A 137 8.75 3.94 -17.55
C TRP A 137 7.90 4.30 -16.33
N ARG A 138 7.16 5.40 -16.43
CA ARG A 138 6.09 5.77 -15.50
C ARG A 138 4.75 5.56 -16.20
N CYS A 139 3.91 4.72 -15.62
CA CYS A 139 2.55 4.52 -16.08
C CYS A 139 1.62 5.54 -15.42
N ILE A 140 0.74 6.17 -16.20
CA ILE A 140 -0.35 7.01 -15.67
C ILE A 140 -1.62 6.21 -15.36
N ARG A 141 -1.64 4.89 -15.66
CA ARG A 141 -2.72 4.02 -15.19
C ARG A 141 -2.72 4.06 -13.67
N GLY A 142 -3.90 4.35 -13.13
CA GLY A 142 -4.06 4.85 -11.77
C GLY A 142 -3.32 4.07 -10.69
N THR A 143 -2.82 4.82 -9.72
CA THR A 143 -2.82 4.42 -8.32
C THR A 143 -3.88 5.30 -7.67
N ASN A 144 -4.77 4.75 -6.82
CA ASN A 144 -5.76 5.62 -6.16
C ASN A 144 -5.04 6.71 -5.34
N MET A 145 -5.73 7.82 -5.06
CA MET A 145 -5.12 8.96 -4.36
C MET A 145 -4.45 8.57 -3.03
N THR A 146 -4.98 7.55 -2.35
CA THR A 146 -4.43 7.04 -1.09
C THR A 146 -3.06 6.39 -1.24
N GLU A 147 -2.91 5.45 -2.19
CA GLU A 147 -1.66 4.72 -2.41
C GLU A 147 -0.61 5.58 -3.15
N GLY A 148 -1.06 6.43 -4.08
CA GLY A 148 -0.19 7.29 -4.88
C GLY A 148 0.20 8.58 -4.16
N GLY A 149 -0.73 9.21 -3.44
CA GLY A 149 -0.56 10.52 -2.80
C GLY A 149 -0.08 10.48 -1.35
N THR A 150 -0.42 9.44 -0.58
CA THR A 150 -0.07 9.38 0.85
C THR A 150 0.94 8.26 1.15
N HIS A 151 0.64 7.01 0.79
CA HIS A 151 1.49 5.87 1.15
C HIS A 151 2.89 5.93 0.52
N THR A 152 2.97 6.33 -0.75
CA THR A 152 4.24 6.46 -1.47
C THR A 152 5.17 7.49 -0.83
N HIS A 153 4.60 8.58 -0.28
CA HIS A 153 5.36 9.65 0.36
C HIS A 153 5.70 9.35 1.83
N LEU A 154 4.87 8.57 2.51
CA LEU A 154 5.08 8.15 3.90
C LEU A 154 6.25 7.15 4.02
N ARG A 155 6.30 6.12 3.15
CA ARG A 155 7.25 5.00 3.29
C ARG A 155 8.73 5.41 3.43
N PRO A 156 9.29 6.33 2.62
CA PRO A 156 10.70 6.72 2.75
C PRO A 156 11.03 7.50 4.03
N ARG A 157 10.00 8.10 4.67
CA ARG A 157 10.15 8.90 5.89
C ARG A 157 10.00 8.07 7.16
N MET A 158 9.54 6.83 7.02
CA MET A 158 9.40 5.91 8.14
C MET A 158 10.68 5.09 8.30
N PRO A 159 11.16 4.90 9.54
CA PRO A 159 12.30 4.04 9.80
C PRO A 159 11.98 2.59 9.41
N SER A 160 12.88 1.94 8.69
CA SER A 160 12.66 0.58 8.18
C SER A 160 12.94 -0.52 9.22
N GLN A 161 13.93 -0.32 10.11
CA GLN A 161 14.32 -1.27 11.15
C GLN A 161 14.95 -0.56 12.37
N GLY A 162 15.02 -1.26 13.51
CA GLY A 162 15.85 -0.86 14.66
C GLY A 162 15.36 0.34 15.48
N THR A 163 14.14 0.84 15.24
CA THR A 163 13.60 2.00 15.96
C THR A 163 12.48 1.61 16.90
N SER A 164 12.32 2.40 17.97
CA SER A 164 11.21 2.21 18.90
C SER A 164 9.89 2.68 18.28
N ILE A 165 8.77 2.13 18.75
CA ILE A 165 7.44 2.57 18.34
C ILE A 165 7.20 4.06 18.63
N ARG A 166 7.85 4.61 19.68
CA ARG A 166 7.81 6.05 19.97
C ARG A 166 8.42 6.87 18.85
N HIS A 167 9.56 6.44 18.33
CA HIS A 167 10.19 7.11 17.19
C HIS A 167 9.33 6.99 15.93
N MET A 168 8.73 5.82 15.68
CA MET A 168 7.78 5.63 14.58
C MET A 168 6.60 6.60 14.65
N VAL A 169 5.95 6.71 15.81
CA VAL A 169 4.83 7.65 16.02
C VAL A 169 5.29 9.10 15.82
N ALA A 170 6.45 9.48 16.34
CA ALA A 170 7.00 10.82 16.14
C ALA A 170 7.25 11.12 14.65
N SER A 171 7.86 10.20 13.89
CA SER A 171 8.08 10.35 12.44
C SER A 171 6.76 10.46 11.67
N LEU A 172 5.73 9.72 12.08
CA LEU A 172 4.41 9.80 11.46
C LEU A 172 3.76 11.17 11.72
N LEU A 173 3.83 11.67 12.95
CA LEU A 173 3.28 12.97 13.32
C LEU A 173 3.99 14.11 12.57
N ASP A 174 5.32 14.04 12.47
CA ASP A 174 6.12 15.00 11.71
C ASP A 174 5.74 14.99 10.22
N PHE A 175 5.60 13.81 9.62
CA PHE A 175 5.11 13.68 8.26
C PHE A 175 3.73 14.31 8.07
N VAL A 176 2.78 14.02 8.96
CA VAL A 176 1.41 14.57 8.88
C VAL A 176 1.45 16.09 8.99
N LEU A 177 2.22 16.63 9.93
CA LEU A 177 2.39 18.07 10.09
C LEU A 177 2.90 18.71 8.80
N VAL A 178 4.06 18.27 8.30
CA VAL A 178 4.70 18.84 7.09
C VAL A 178 3.79 18.66 5.87
N HIS A 179 3.14 17.51 5.73
CA HIS A 179 2.22 17.27 4.63
C HIS A 179 1.02 18.22 4.68
N ASN A 180 0.41 18.42 5.85
CA ASN A 180 -0.73 19.33 6.03
C ASN A 180 -0.32 20.79 5.79
N LEU A 181 0.86 21.21 6.28
CA LEU A 181 1.40 22.53 6.03
C LEU A 181 1.59 22.78 4.54
N HIS A 182 2.36 21.95 3.84
CA HIS A 182 2.71 22.24 2.44
C HIS A 182 1.61 21.86 1.46
N VAL A 183 1.16 20.61 1.52
CA VAL A 183 0.21 20.04 0.55
C VAL A 183 -1.22 20.45 0.92
N GLY A 184 -1.57 20.40 2.20
CA GLY A 184 -2.89 20.78 2.69
C GLY A 184 -3.21 22.26 2.44
N THR A 185 -2.27 23.17 2.77
CA THR A 185 -2.42 24.61 2.49
C THR A 185 -2.55 24.88 0.99
N PHE A 186 -1.70 24.27 0.16
CA PHE A 186 -1.75 24.47 -1.28
C PHE A 186 -3.07 23.99 -1.88
N ASN A 187 -3.54 22.80 -1.50
CA ASN A 187 -4.79 22.26 -2.02
C ASN A 187 -6.02 23.04 -1.54
N SER A 188 -5.99 23.62 -0.35
CA SER A 188 -7.14 24.34 0.22
C SER A 188 -7.22 25.79 -0.24
N SER A 189 -6.06 26.45 -0.42
CA SER A 189 -5.98 27.89 -0.70
C SER A 189 -5.44 28.24 -2.09
N GLY A 190 -4.91 27.27 -2.84
CA GLY A 190 -4.16 27.50 -4.08
C GLY A 190 -2.78 28.14 -3.88
N LYS A 191 -2.42 28.50 -2.64
CA LYS A 191 -1.16 29.18 -2.30
C LYS A 191 -0.21 28.22 -1.57
N LYS A 192 1.08 28.30 -1.90
CA LYS A 192 2.11 27.54 -1.18
C LYS A 192 2.22 28.06 0.25
N PHE A 193 2.41 27.14 1.18
CA PHE A 193 2.74 27.51 2.55
C PHE A 193 4.06 28.29 2.58
N CYS A 194 4.06 29.38 3.34
CA CYS A 194 5.20 30.25 3.53
C CYS A 194 5.41 30.40 5.04
N GLY A 195 6.41 29.71 5.57
CA GLY A 195 6.67 29.62 7.01
C GLY A 195 7.69 28.53 7.32
N HIS A 196 8.01 28.38 8.60
CA HIS A 196 8.92 27.34 9.09
C HIS A 196 8.11 26.07 9.44
N ASP A 197 8.67 24.88 9.18
CA ASP A 197 8.01 23.60 9.51
C ASP A 197 7.95 23.31 11.03
N TYR A 198 8.68 24.10 11.82
CA TYR A 198 8.75 23.97 13.28
C TYR A 198 7.76 24.95 13.88
N ILE A 199 6.49 24.56 13.84
CA ILE A 199 5.35 25.42 14.22
C ILE A 199 5.41 25.91 15.66
N TRP A 200 6.12 25.19 16.55
CA TRP A 200 6.30 25.56 17.94
C TRP A 200 7.05 26.89 18.09
N LEU A 201 8.05 27.13 17.25
CA LEU A 201 8.76 28.42 17.23
C LEU A 201 7.83 29.56 16.79
N THR A 202 6.97 29.31 15.80
CA THR A 202 5.97 30.30 15.38
C THR A 202 4.97 30.60 16.51
N ASN A 203 4.55 29.58 17.25
CA ASN A 203 3.69 29.75 18.42
C ASN A 203 4.38 30.55 19.53
N GLU A 204 5.64 30.22 19.86
CA GLU A 204 6.44 30.92 20.89
C GLU A 204 6.63 32.39 20.54
N ILE A 205 6.95 32.71 19.28
CA ILE A 205 7.08 34.10 18.81
C ILE A 205 5.76 34.85 19.01
N GLN A 206 4.61 34.25 18.64
CA GLN A 206 3.31 34.89 18.83
C GLN A 206 2.97 35.11 20.30
N GLU A 207 3.27 34.16 21.18
CA GLU A 207 3.07 34.33 22.62
C GLU A 207 3.92 35.47 23.20
N LEU A 208 5.15 35.63 22.70
CA LEU A 208 6.02 36.75 23.06
C LEU A 208 5.48 38.08 22.53
N GLU A 209 5.02 38.15 21.28
CA GLU A 209 4.41 39.37 20.71
C GLU A 209 3.16 39.80 21.50
N ILE A 210 2.28 38.85 21.86
CA ILE A 210 1.12 39.11 22.72
C ILE A 210 1.55 39.63 24.09
N THR A 211 2.58 39.01 24.67
CA THR A 211 3.12 39.43 25.96
C THR A 211 3.67 40.86 25.89
N ILE A 212 4.39 41.22 24.83
CA ILE A 212 4.92 42.57 24.63
C ILE A 212 3.79 43.58 24.42
N ALA A 213 2.82 43.29 23.57
CA ALA A 213 1.66 44.16 23.33
C ALA A 213 0.88 44.48 24.61
N ASN A 214 0.75 43.49 25.52
CA ASN A 214 0.10 43.68 26.81
C ASN A 214 0.86 44.67 27.73
N HIS A 215 2.18 44.79 27.59
CA HIS A 215 3.00 45.71 28.38
C HIS A 215 3.26 47.05 27.68
N TYR A 216 3.22 47.06 26.34
CA TYR A 216 3.51 48.21 25.50
C TYR A 216 2.40 48.39 24.45
N PRO A 217 1.36 49.19 24.73
CA PRO A 217 0.19 49.36 23.85
C PRO A 217 0.52 49.92 22.46
N GLU A 218 1.70 50.51 22.29
CA GLU A 218 2.19 51.08 21.03
C GLU A 218 2.88 50.03 20.14
N PHE A 219 3.13 48.84 20.67
CA PHE A 219 3.64 47.71 19.92
C PHE A 219 2.49 47.03 19.16
N GLU A 220 2.54 47.06 17.83
CA GLU A 220 1.62 46.33 16.98
C GLU A 220 2.21 44.94 16.65
N PRO A 221 1.55 43.84 17.06
CA PRO A 221 1.95 42.49 16.68
C PRO A 221 1.99 42.30 15.16
N SER A 222 2.84 41.40 14.68
CA SER A 222 2.94 41.10 13.25
C SER A 222 1.61 40.57 12.70
N PRO A 223 1.16 41.00 11.50
CA PRO A 223 -0.02 40.44 10.86
C PRO A 223 0.31 39.02 10.37
N LEU A 224 -0.11 38.01 11.13
CA LEU A 224 0.26 36.62 10.85
C LEU A 224 -0.89 35.86 10.19
N THR A 225 -0.54 35.09 9.16
CA THR A 225 -1.40 34.12 8.47
C THR A 225 -1.53 32.80 9.22
N TRP A 226 -0.89 32.68 10.39
CA TRP A 226 -0.81 31.48 11.22
C TRP A 226 -1.66 31.62 12.48
N VAL A 227 -2.46 30.58 12.77
CA VAL A 227 -3.25 30.49 14.00
C VAL A 227 -2.46 29.69 15.04
N ASN A 228 -2.05 30.32 16.15
CA ASN A 228 -1.35 29.62 17.22
C ASN A 228 -2.28 28.63 17.93
N GLY A 229 -2.01 27.35 17.72
CA GLY A 229 -2.76 26.24 18.31
C GLY A 229 -2.60 26.11 19.84
N ASN A 230 -1.55 26.67 20.45
CA ASN A 230 -1.37 26.65 21.91
C ASN A 230 -2.46 27.44 22.64
N LEU A 231 -3.15 28.36 21.95
CA LEU A 231 -4.27 29.14 22.48
C LEU A 231 -5.61 28.36 22.48
N TYR A 232 -5.62 27.15 21.93
CA TYR A 232 -6.81 26.32 21.79
C TYR A 232 -6.72 25.06 22.65
N GLN A 233 -7.88 24.46 22.94
CA GLN A 233 -7.93 23.19 23.62
C GLN A 233 -7.36 22.07 22.73
N PRO A 234 -6.51 21.17 23.27
CA PRO A 234 -6.03 20.01 22.53
C PRO A 234 -7.17 19.15 21.99
N THR A 235 -7.05 18.69 20.75
CA THR A 235 -8.01 17.75 20.13
C THR A 235 -7.91 16.36 20.77
N ASN A 236 -9.02 15.61 20.73
CA ASN A 236 -9.07 14.19 21.08
C ASN A 236 -8.69 13.27 19.91
N GLU A 237 -8.40 13.82 18.73
CA GLU A 237 -7.95 13.05 17.59
C GLU A 237 -6.61 12.39 17.86
N VAL A 238 -6.51 11.10 17.54
CA VAL A 238 -5.29 10.30 17.73
C VAL A 238 -4.79 9.84 16.38
N LEU A 239 -3.50 10.02 16.14
CA LEU A 239 -2.79 9.57 14.95
C LEU A 239 -1.79 8.47 15.31
N GLY A 240 -1.69 7.44 14.46
CA GLY A 240 -0.77 6.31 14.68
C GLY A 240 -1.41 5.15 15.43
N VAL A 241 -0.87 4.79 16.60
CA VAL A 241 -1.39 3.66 17.38
C VAL A 241 -2.67 4.08 18.07
N LEU A 242 -3.77 3.44 17.69
CA LEU A 242 -5.09 3.71 18.26
C LEU A 242 -5.30 2.94 19.57
N PRO A 243 -6.03 3.52 20.53
CA PRO A 243 -6.46 2.81 21.72
C PRO A 243 -7.41 1.68 21.36
N LEU A 244 -7.33 0.58 22.11
CA LEU A 244 -8.24 -0.54 21.95
C LEU A 244 -9.60 -0.20 22.57
N PRO A 245 -10.73 -0.49 21.89
CA PRO A 245 -12.06 -0.29 22.46
C PRO A 245 -12.26 -1.13 23.73
N SER A 246 -12.98 -0.59 24.72
CA SER A 246 -13.26 -1.29 25.99
C SER A 246 -13.89 -2.66 25.81
N SER A 247 -14.78 -2.81 24.81
CA SER A 247 -15.38 -4.10 24.47
C SER A 247 -14.34 -5.15 24.05
N VAL A 248 -13.31 -4.74 23.30
CA VAL A 248 -12.21 -5.61 22.89
C VAL A 248 -11.37 -6.01 24.10
N LEU A 249 -11.13 -5.07 25.03
CA LEU A 249 -10.41 -5.36 26.27
C LEU A 249 -11.13 -6.42 27.12
N GLU A 250 -12.44 -6.26 27.31
CA GLU A 250 -13.28 -7.17 28.09
C GLU A 250 -13.34 -8.57 27.47
N MET A 251 -13.55 -8.65 26.15
CA MET A 251 -13.57 -9.91 25.41
C MET A 251 -12.22 -10.64 25.52
N ALA A 252 -11.12 -9.90 25.38
CA ALA A 252 -9.77 -10.45 25.43
C ALA A 252 -9.22 -10.67 26.86
N GLY A 253 -9.93 -10.21 27.90
CA GLY A 253 -9.46 -10.28 29.29
C GLY A 253 -8.26 -9.37 29.58
N ILE A 254 -8.16 -8.24 28.90
CA ILE A 254 -7.07 -7.27 29.02
C ILE A 254 -7.43 -6.21 30.05
N GLN A 255 -6.49 -5.86 30.93
CA GLN A 255 -6.68 -4.79 31.90
C GLN A 255 -6.37 -3.41 31.29
N PRO A 256 -7.12 -2.37 31.65
CA PRO A 256 -6.88 -1.01 31.17
C PRO A 256 -5.59 -0.42 31.75
N PHE A 257 -5.01 0.54 31.04
CA PHE A 257 -3.82 1.26 31.47
C PHE A 257 -4.10 2.16 32.69
N VAL A 258 -3.25 2.09 33.71
CA VAL A 258 -3.29 2.95 34.91
C VAL A 258 -2.02 3.82 34.95
N PRO A 259 -2.12 5.13 34.66
CA PRO A 259 -0.94 6.01 34.50
C PRO A 259 0.05 6.00 35.65
N GLY A 260 -0.43 5.94 36.90
CA GLY A 260 0.43 5.96 38.09
C GLY A 260 1.21 4.66 38.33
N LEU A 261 0.77 3.54 37.77
CA LEU A 261 1.34 2.21 38.02
C LEU A 261 2.08 1.63 36.80
N ASP A 262 1.64 1.99 35.60
CA ASP A 262 2.03 1.29 34.37
C ASP A 262 3.04 2.05 33.51
N ASN A 263 3.24 3.36 33.73
CA ASN A 263 4.07 4.21 32.87
C ASN A 263 5.55 3.80 32.80
N LYS A 264 6.09 3.19 33.86
CA LYS A 264 7.49 2.74 33.97
C LYS A 264 7.70 1.31 33.50
N LYS A 265 6.64 0.60 33.10
CA LYS A 265 6.74 -0.78 32.63
C LYS A 265 7.41 -0.84 31.25
N LYS A 266 8.01 -1.99 30.95
CA LYS A 266 8.58 -2.28 29.63
C LYS A 266 7.49 -2.15 28.57
N GLN A 267 7.80 -1.45 27.47
CA GLN A 267 6.82 -1.06 26.44
C GLN A 267 5.65 -0.19 26.98
N GLY A 268 5.83 0.52 28.11
CA GLY A 268 4.79 1.34 28.73
C GLY A 268 4.23 2.44 27.83
N PHE A 269 5.05 2.99 26.93
CA PHE A 269 4.59 3.95 25.92
C PHE A 269 3.56 3.34 24.95
N LEU A 270 3.79 2.10 24.48
CA LEU A 270 2.85 1.41 23.61
C LEU A 270 1.57 1.02 24.36
N ALA A 271 1.73 0.53 25.59
CA ALA A 271 0.64 0.18 26.48
C ALA A 271 -0.28 1.39 26.75
N GLN A 272 0.32 2.57 26.98
CA GLN A 272 -0.39 3.83 27.14
C GLN A 272 -1.21 4.19 25.88
N LEU A 273 -0.60 4.13 24.69
CA LEU A 273 -1.32 4.43 23.43
C LEU A 273 -2.45 3.44 23.15
N GLN A 274 -2.25 2.17 23.48
CA GLN A 274 -3.25 1.12 23.31
C GLN A 274 -4.35 1.16 24.39
N GLY A 275 -4.16 1.90 25.48
CA GLY A 275 -5.06 1.93 26.62
C GLY A 275 -5.02 0.65 27.47
N THR A 276 -3.92 -0.10 27.44
CA THR A 276 -3.76 -1.41 28.10
C THR A 276 -2.68 -1.38 29.17
N ARG A 277 -2.82 -2.18 30.23
CA ARG A 277 -1.84 -2.27 31.34
C ARG A 277 -0.45 -2.74 30.89
N LYS A 278 -0.40 -3.67 29.94
CA LYS A 278 0.80 -4.14 29.23
C LYS A 278 0.58 -3.99 27.74
N ALA A 279 1.66 -3.84 26.97
CA ALA A 279 1.53 -3.72 25.53
C ALA A 279 0.94 -5.00 24.91
N VAL A 280 0.16 -4.84 23.86
CA VAL A 280 -0.31 -5.90 22.96
C VAL A 280 0.70 -6.02 21.83
N LEU A 281 1.37 -7.18 21.73
CA LEU A 281 2.42 -7.43 20.74
C LEU A 281 2.10 -8.66 19.89
N PRO A 282 2.55 -8.75 18.62
CA PRO A 282 2.39 -9.96 17.82
C PRO A 282 3.02 -11.20 18.47
N VAL A 283 2.61 -12.40 18.04
CA VAL A 283 3.19 -13.66 18.52
C VAL A 283 4.62 -13.78 17.97
N HIS A 284 5.59 -13.98 18.87
CA HIS A 284 7.02 -13.98 18.50
C HIS A 284 7.80 -15.18 19.06
N THR A 285 7.26 -15.95 20.01
CA THR A 285 7.98 -17.10 20.61
C THR A 285 7.14 -18.37 20.65
N VAL A 286 7.81 -19.53 20.66
CA VAL A 286 7.17 -20.87 20.71
C VAL A 286 6.62 -21.19 22.10
N GLN A 287 7.19 -20.60 23.16
CA GLN A 287 6.69 -20.72 24.54
C GLN A 287 5.31 -20.11 24.74
N ASP A 288 4.86 -19.25 23.81
CA ASP A 288 3.57 -18.58 23.90
C ASP A 288 2.37 -19.56 23.68
N TRP A 289 2.56 -20.86 23.37
CA TRP A 289 1.48 -21.71 22.81
C TRP A 289 1.43 -23.20 23.18
N THR A 290 0.22 -23.66 23.58
CA THR A 290 -0.22 -25.08 23.56
C THR A 290 -1.68 -25.33 23.10
N GLU A 291 -2.60 -24.35 23.06
CA GLU A 291 -3.98 -24.59 22.59
C GLU A 291 -4.60 -23.45 21.78
N LEU A 292 -5.13 -23.79 20.60
CA LEU A 292 -5.84 -22.92 19.66
C LEU A 292 -7.35 -22.99 19.87
N SER A 293 -7.86 -22.34 20.90
CA SER A 293 -9.31 -22.19 21.11
C SER A 293 -9.71 -20.72 21.17
N PRO A 294 -10.97 -20.36 20.87
CA PRO A 294 -11.48 -19.00 21.07
C PRO A 294 -11.32 -18.48 22.51
N GLY A 295 -11.19 -19.37 23.49
CA GLY A 295 -10.90 -19.04 24.89
C GLY A 295 -9.41 -18.85 25.22
N ALA A 296 -8.50 -19.27 24.34
CA ALA A 296 -7.06 -19.28 24.58
C ALA A 296 -6.49 -17.88 24.80
N VAL A 297 -6.96 -16.86 24.08
CA VAL A 297 -6.54 -15.46 24.26
C VAL A 297 -6.80 -14.98 25.67
N LYS A 298 -8.01 -15.26 26.18
CA LYS A 298 -8.43 -14.82 27.52
C LYS A 298 -7.64 -15.53 28.61
N ILE A 299 -7.35 -16.82 28.41
CA ILE A 299 -6.51 -17.61 29.32
C ILE A 299 -5.07 -17.09 29.31
N TRP A 300 -4.50 -16.84 28.12
CA TRP A 300 -3.17 -16.27 27.96
C TRP A 300 -3.06 -14.90 28.64
N ASN A 301 -3.96 -13.98 28.32
CA ASN A 301 -3.93 -12.62 28.89
C ASN A 301 -4.10 -12.62 30.41
N ARG A 302 -4.82 -13.60 30.98
CA ARG A 302 -4.86 -13.80 32.43
C ARG A 302 -3.50 -14.27 33.00
N HIS A 303 -2.80 -15.18 32.33
CA HIS A 303 -1.48 -15.63 32.75
C HIS A 303 -0.43 -14.53 32.61
N VAL A 304 -0.54 -13.71 31.56
CA VAL A 304 0.32 -12.55 31.30
C VAL A 304 0.36 -11.61 32.50
N GLU A 305 -0.73 -11.44 33.26
CA GLU A 305 -0.72 -10.60 34.47
C GLU A 305 0.36 -11.01 35.47
N THR A 306 0.58 -12.31 35.63
CA THR A 306 1.54 -12.87 36.59
C THR A 306 2.97 -12.90 36.05
N MET A 307 3.17 -12.70 34.75
CA MET A 307 4.46 -12.82 34.08
C MET A 307 5.06 -11.43 33.77
N PRO A 308 6.24 -11.08 34.29
CA PRO A 308 6.82 -9.74 34.10
C PRO A 308 7.23 -9.45 32.64
N ASP A 309 7.69 -10.45 31.89
CA ASP A 309 8.19 -10.31 30.51
C ASP A 309 7.20 -10.78 29.43
N ALA A 310 5.93 -11.02 29.80
CA ALA A 310 4.89 -11.42 28.85
C ALA A 310 4.00 -10.23 28.43
N TYR A 311 3.43 -10.33 27.23
CA TYR A 311 2.62 -9.30 26.60
C TYR A 311 1.27 -9.85 26.19
N TYR A 312 0.27 -8.97 26.15
CA TYR A 312 -1.07 -9.36 25.73
C TYR A 312 -1.12 -9.73 24.25
N LYS A 313 -2.12 -10.54 23.90
CA LYS A 313 -2.44 -10.96 22.54
C LYS A 313 -3.91 -10.70 22.23
N LEU A 314 -4.20 -10.56 20.94
CA LEU A 314 -5.55 -10.51 20.39
C LEU A 314 -5.84 -11.75 19.54
N THR A 315 -7.12 -12.08 19.39
CA THR A 315 -7.60 -13.23 18.62
C THR A 315 -7.12 -13.20 17.17
N GLU A 316 -7.10 -12.02 16.56
CA GLU A 316 -6.65 -11.80 15.18
C GLU A 316 -5.16 -12.14 15.01
N GLN A 317 -4.33 -11.82 16.02
CA GLN A 317 -2.91 -12.13 16.00
C GLN A 317 -2.67 -13.65 16.09
N LEU A 318 -3.52 -14.36 16.86
CA LEU A 318 -3.45 -15.82 16.95
C LEU A 318 -3.87 -16.48 15.63
N LEU A 319 -4.94 -16.02 14.99
CA LEU A 319 -5.38 -16.50 13.68
C LEU A 319 -4.31 -16.28 12.60
N GLN A 320 -3.66 -15.12 12.60
CA GLN A 320 -2.60 -14.81 11.64
C GLN A 320 -1.37 -15.71 11.80
N TYR A 321 -1.02 -16.08 13.04
CA TYR A 321 0.10 -16.99 13.33
C TYR A 321 -0.23 -18.46 13.01
N ALA A 322 -1.42 -18.94 13.40
CA ALA A 322 -1.88 -20.32 13.15
C ALA A 322 -2.00 -20.65 11.65
N HIS A 323 -2.24 -19.65 10.81
CA HIS A 323 -2.31 -19.77 9.36
C HIS A 323 -1.00 -19.36 8.65
N GLY A 324 0.14 -19.46 9.34
CA GLY A 324 1.44 -18.96 8.90
C GLY A 324 2.05 -19.62 7.64
N ASP A 325 3.20 -19.09 7.21
CA ASP A 325 3.82 -19.37 5.90
C ASP A 325 4.43 -20.78 5.76
N TRP A 326 4.68 -21.51 6.84
CA TRP A 326 5.31 -22.84 6.78
C TRP A 326 4.35 -23.92 6.24
N GLU A 327 3.13 -24.03 6.77
CA GLU A 327 2.14 -24.99 6.27
C GLU A 327 1.64 -24.68 4.84
N ARG A 328 1.71 -23.40 4.47
CA ARG A 328 1.35 -22.84 3.17
C ARG A 328 2.29 -23.30 2.06
N ASN A 329 3.60 -23.30 2.32
CA ASN A 329 4.61 -23.68 1.32
C ASN A 329 4.59 -25.19 0.99
N GLY A 330 4.23 -26.05 1.95
CA GLY A 330 4.03 -27.49 1.70
C GLY A 330 2.80 -27.78 0.83
N ASN A 331 1.65 -27.16 1.15
CA ASN A 331 0.42 -27.30 0.37
C ASN A 331 0.56 -26.78 -1.07
N LEU A 332 1.32 -25.68 -1.23
CA LEU A 332 1.58 -25.07 -2.52
C LEU A 332 2.21 -26.05 -3.51
N ARG A 333 3.26 -26.77 -3.08
CA ARG A 333 3.98 -27.72 -3.94
C ARG A 333 3.10 -28.90 -4.38
N GLN A 334 2.32 -29.45 -3.45
CA GLN A 334 1.45 -30.60 -3.73
C GLN A 334 0.28 -30.23 -4.65
N SER A 335 -0.39 -29.10 -4.40
CA SER A 335 -1.49 -28.64 -5.25
C SER A 335 -1.03 -28.24 -6.65
N LEU A 336 0.15 -27.62 -6.77
CA LEU A 336 0.74 -27.32 -8.07
C LEU A 336 1.10 -28.59 -8.85
N SER A 337 1.60 -29.63 -8.18
CA SER A 337 1.88 -30.91 -8.81
C SER A 337 0.61 -31.58 -9.36
N LEU A 338 -0.50 -31.52 -8.63
CA LEU A 338 -1.78 -32.09 -9.05
C LEU A 338 -2.43 -31.32 -10.22
N ALA A 339 -2.17 -30.02 -10.32
CA ALA A 339 -2.73 -29.15 -11.35
C ALA A 339 -1.72 -28.81 -12.47
N PHE A 340 -0.58 -29.50 -12.53
CA PHE A 340 0.55 -29.07 -13.36
C PHE A 340 0.17 -28.94 -14.84
N ASP A 341 -0.41 -29.97 -15.44
CA ASP A 341 -0.73 -29.99 -16.88
C ASP A 341 -1.67 -28.86 -17.29
N VAL A 342 -2.70 -28.61 -16.47
CA VAL A 342 -3.68 -27.54 -16.72
C VAL A 342 -3.03 -26.17 -16.55
N THR A 343 -2.25 -25.98 -15.48
CA THR A 343 -1.62 -24.68 -15.18
C THR A 343 -0.50 -24.33 -16.16
N ASP A 344 0.29 -25.31 -16.60
CA ASP A 344 1.39 -25.16 -17.54
C ASP A 344 0.89 -24.82 -18.95
N SER A 345 -0.16 -25.51 -19.42
CA SER A 345 -0.78 -25.24 -20.73
C SER A 345 -1.24 -23.78 -20.84
N ILE A 346 -1.91 -23.26 -19.81
CA ILE A 346 -2.40 -21.88 -19.82
C ILE A 346 -1.25 -20.88 -19.74
N LYS A 347 -0.27 -21.14 -18.87
CA LYS A 347 0.91 -20.28 -18.73
C LYS A 347 1.64 -20.12 -20.06
N LYS A 348 1.85 -21.21 -20.80
CA LYS A 348 2.47 -21.19 -22.13
C LYS A 348 1.67 -20.33 -23.11
N LYS A 349 0.34 -20.44 -23.08
CA LYS A 349 -0.55 -19.67 -23.95
C LYS A 349 -0.56 -18.17 -23.61
N THR A 350 -0.69 -17.80 -22.34
CA THR A 350 -0.72 -16.38 -21.92
C THR A 350 0.63 -15.69 -22.06
N ARG A 351 1.73 -16.46 -22.08
CA ARG A 351 3.10 -15.94 -22.24
C ARG A 351 3.63 -16.05 -23.67
N ASP A 352 2.83 -16.53 -24.61
CA ASP A 352 3.23 -16.65 -26.00
C ASP A 352 3.64 -15.26 -26.54
N ALA A 353 4.81 -15.19 -27.16
CA ALA A 353 5.32 -13.97 -27.76
C ALA A 353 4.37 -13.44 -28.84
N LYS A 354 3.62 -14.33 -29.51
CA LYS A 354 2.65 -13.94 -30.54
C LYS A 354 1.49 -13.11 -29.99
N CYS A 355 1.25 -13.11 -28.68
CA CYS A 355 0.19 -12.27 -28.10
C CYS A 355 0.44 -10.78 -28.33
N SER A 356 1.69 -10.32 -28.43
CA SER A 356 1.96 -8.91 -28.75
C SER A 356 1.61 -8.53 -30.18
N ASP A 357 1.61 -9.49 -31.11
CA ASP A 357 1.42 -9.21 -32.53
C ASP A 357 -0.02 -8.74 -32.85
N PHE A 358 -0.97 -9.12 -31.99
CA PHE A 358 -2.39 -8.79 -32.14
C PHE A 358 -2.80 -7.51 -31.41
N VAL A 359 -1.87 -6.82 -30.74
CA VAL A 359 -2.17 -5.67 -29.89
C VAL A 359 -1.59 -4.39 -30.47
N THR A 360 -2.43 -3.37 -30.61
CA THR A 360 -1.96 -2.02 -30.92
C THR A 360 -1.32 -1.42 -29.67
N HIS A 361 0.00 -1.31 -29.68
CA HIS A 361 0.74 -0.71 -28.57
C HIS A 361 0.66 0.82 -28.61
N PRO A 362 0.57 1.48 -27.44
CA PRO A 362 0.54 2.94 -27.38
C PRO A 362 1.84 3.51 -27.90
N VAL A 363 1.71 4.53 -28.77
CA VAL A 363 2.84 5.29 -29.31
C VAL A 363 3.57 5.97 -28.16
N GLU A 364 4.90 5.96 -28.21
CA GLU A 364 5.73 6.73 -27.27
C GLU A 364 5.33 8.20 -27.37
N ALA A 365 4.88 8.81 -26.26
CA ALA A 365 4.72 10.25 -26.24
C ALA A 365 6.10 10.86 -26.53
N PRO A 366 6.23 11.74 -27.53
CA PRO A 366 7.49 12.42 -27.78
C PRO A 366 7.95 13.09 -26.48
N LEU A 367 9.25 13.03 -26.20
CA LEU A 367 9.89 13.81 -25.15
C LEU A 367 9.72 15.29 -25.50
N HIS A 368 8.58 15.87 -25.12
CA HIS A 368 8.43 17.30 -25.08
C HIS A 368 9.04 17.76 -23.76
N PRO A 369 10.25 18.34 -23.76
CA PRO A 369 10.68 19.10 -22.59
C PRO A 369 9.57 20.11 -22.29
N HIS A 370 9.18 20.22 -21.03
CA HIS A 370 8.23 21.23 -20.59
C HIS A 370 8.85 22.60 -20.91
N GLN A 371 8.46 23.17 -22.04
CA GLN A 371 8.70 24.56 -22.35
C GLN A 371 7.52 25.34 -21.81
N VAL A 372 7.76 26.07 -20.73
CA VAL A 372 6.83 27.10 -20.25
C VAL A 372 6.85 28.20 -21.30
N THR A 373 5.90 28.18 -22.23
CA THR A 373 5.80 29.16 -23.33
C THR A 373 5.13 30.46 -22.90
N GLN A 374 4.43 30.46 -21.77
CA GLN A 374 3.81 31.64 -21.17
C GLN A 374 3.99 31.60 -19.64
N GLY A 375 4.36 32.73 -19.07
CA GLY A 375 4.39 32.93 -17.61
C GLY A 375 2.99 33.01 -17.02
N PHE A 376 2.88 33.57 -15.81
CA PHE A 376 1.60 33.80 -15.15
C PHE A 376 0.64 34.58 -16.07
N ILE A 377 -0.56 34.04 -16.28
CA ILE A 377 -1.66 34.78 -16.91
C ILE A 377 -2.15 35.79 -15.87
N GLU A 378 -2.05 37.08 -16.18
CA GLU A 378 -2.71 38.11 -15.37
C GLU A 378 -4.22 37.90 -15.44
N LEU A 379 -4.83 37.71 -14.28
CA LEU A 379 -6.29 37.68 -14.16
C LEU A 379 -6.80 39.11 -14.37
N PRO A 380 -7.94 39.30 -15.07
CA PRO A 380 -8.52 40.63 -15.25
C PRO A 380 -8.90 41.22 -13.88
N ASP A 381 -8.57 42.50 -13.69
CA ASP A 381 -8.92 43.25 -12.49
C ASP A 381 -10.43 43.21 -12.27
N ASP A 382 -10.84 42.63 -11.14
CA ASP A 382 -12.21 42.55 -10.64
C ASP A 382 -12.69 43.92 -10.11
N SER A 383 -12.42 44.99 -10.86
CA SER A 383 -12.78 46.37 -10.53
C SER A 383 -14.13 46.81 -11.12
N THR A 384 -14.92 45.88 -11.69
CA THR A 384 -16.25 46.19 -12.25
C THR A 384 -17.37 45.24 -11.81
N ALA A 385 -17.29 44.74 -10.56
CA ALA A 385 -18.44 44.17 -9.85
C ALA A 385 -18.82 45.05 -8.64
N ARG A 386 -19.32 46.26 -8.92
CA ARG A 386 -20.24 47.02 -8.06
C ARG A 386 -21.24 47.78 -8.90
#